data_AF-A0A559JCQ2-F1
#
_entry.id   AF-A0A559JCQ2-F1
#
_cell.length_a   1.000
_cell.length_b   1.000
_cell.length_c   1.000
_cell.angle_alpha   90.00
_cell.angle_beta   90.00
_cell.angle_gamma   90.00
#
_symmetry.space_group_name_H-M   'P 1'
#
loop_
_entity.id
_entity.type
_entity.pdbx_description
1 polymer ?
#
loop_
_entity_poly.entity_id
_entity_poly.type
_entity_poly.pdbx_seq_one_letter_code
_entity_poly.pdbx_strand_id
1 'polypeptide(L)'
;MEQPWLYIVLLGAAITVYAWMLPRNEGKDKETNFVSEDAYTQLLEDLEAENRELFDAVAKFKQEHDDTTGKLSRRVVELENQMKKWSEQPSAVAMDSRPPVLHSPSIAALESATPQIFQQSSLPISDEGRDPAVTSAESESRSGSLDVETVDEQSEEPIVPEITIRGRYPELLELHDKGKSIEQIAKATGMNKGEVQLILQLARREERQHA
;
A
#
# COMPACT_ATOMS: atom_id res chain seq x y z
N MET A 1 27.80 -60.21 -8.36
CA MET A 1 26.44 -59.63 -8.30
C MET A 1 26.21 -59.25 -6.85
N GLU A 2 26.44 -57.99 -6.53
CA GLU A 2 26.17 -57.43 -5.21
C GLU A 2 24.68 -57.59 -4.91
N GLN A 3 24.31 -58.43 -3.95
CA GLN A 3 22.90 -58.64 -3.62
C GLN A 3 22.39 -57.47 -2.77
N PRO A 4 21.55 -56.56 -3.31
CA PRO A 4 21.11 -55.34 -2.61
C PRO A 4 20.35 -55.63 -1.31
N TRP A 5 19.75 -56.82 -1.22
CA TRP A 5 19.07 -57.31 -0.03
C TRP A 5 20.02 -57.48 1.17
N LEU A 6 21.28 -57.87 0.95
CA LEU A 6 22.25 -58.07 2.02
C LEU A 6 22.61 -56.73 2.69
N TYR A 7 22.74 -55.65 1.90
CA TYR A 7 23.02 -54.31 2.42
C TYR A 7 21.90 -53.78 3.31
N ILE A 8 20.63 -54.05 2.96
CA ILE A 8 19.47 -53.64 3.77
C ILE A 8 19.48 -54.35 5.12
N VAL A 9 19.77 -55.65 5.15
CA VAL A 9 19.83 -56.44 6.39
C VAL A 9 21.01 -56.00 7.27
N LEU A 10 22.17 -55.71 6.66
CA LEU A 10 23.36 -55.24 7.36
C LEU A 10 23.13 -53.84 7.97
N LEU A 11 22.53 -52.92 7.19
CA LEU A 11 22.20 -51.58 7.66
C LEU A 11 21.20 -51.62 8.84
N GLY A 12 20.18 -52.47 8.75
CA GLY A 12 19.23 -52.68 9.84
C GLY A 12 19.90 -53.20 11.12
N ALA A 13 20.80 -54.18 10.98
CA ALA A 13 21.58 -54.71 12.11
C ALA A 13 22.54 -53.67 12.71
N ALA A 14 23.11 -52.78 11.90
CA ALA A 14 23.95 -51.70 12.40
C ALA A 14 23.14 -50.68 13.23
N ILE A 15 21.92 -50.34 12.79
CA ILE A 15 21.05 -49.40 13.51
C ILE A 15 20.61 -49.95 14.87
N THR A 16 20.29 -51.25 14.97
CA THR A 16 19.88 -51.86 16.25
C THR A 16 21.03 -51.93 17.25
N VAL A 17 22.25 -52.25 16.79
CA VAL A 17 23.46 -52.18 17.62
C VAL A 17 23.72 -50.75 18.09
N TYR A 18 23.57 -49.76 17.20
CA TYR A 18 23.76 -48.35 17.53
C TYR A 18 22.72 -47.85 18.55
N ALA A 19 21.45 -48.25 18.40
CA ALA A 19 20.39 -47.92 19.36
C ALA A 19 20.64 -48.52 20.75
N TRP A 20 21.23 -49.72 20.81
CA TRP A 20 21.58 -50.35 22.09
C TRP A 20 22.87 -49.79 22.70
N MET A 21 23.75 -49.21 21.89
CA MET A 21 24.99 -48.57 22.33
C MET A 21 24.79 -47.12 22.80
N LEU A 22 23.61 -46.54 22.62
CA LEU A 22 23.29 -45.20 23.11
C LEU A 22 22.77 -45.28 24.57
N PRO A 23 23.55 -44.85 25.59
CA PRO A 23 23.10 -44.88 26.97
C PRO A 23 21.89 -43.94 27.15
N ARG A 24 20.77 -44.51 27.60
CA ARG A 24 19.50 -43.81 27.82
C ARG A 24 19.71 -42.71 28.88
N ASN A 25 19.84 -41.47 28.43
CA ASN A 25 20.00 -40.31 29.29
C ASN A 25 18.65 -39.91 29.91
N GLU A 26 18.23 -40.64 30.93
CA GLU A 26 17.01 -40.36 31.70
C GLU A 26 17.26 -39.39 32.86
N GLY A 27 18.48 -38.86 32.97
CA GLY A 27 18.90 -37.97 34.06
C GLY A 27 18.81 -36.48 33.75
N LYS A 28 18.86 -36.08 32.47
CA LYS A 28 18.74 -34.65 32.11
C LYS A 28 17.32 -34.11 32.22
N ASP A 29 16.30 -34.96 32.12
CA ASP A 29 14.92 -34.47 32.02
C ASP A 29 14.41 -33.82 33.32
N LYS A 30 14.90 -34.21 34.51
CA LYS A 30 14.43 -33.60 35.77
C LYS A 30 15.06 -32.24 36.06
N GLU A 31 16.37 -32.08 35.80
CA GLU A 31 17.04 -30.78 35.94
C GLU A 31 16.62 -29.82 34.83
N THR A 32 16.43 -30.31 33.59
CA THR A 32 15.87 -29.47 32.53
C THR A 32 14.41 -29.11 32.79
N ASN A 33 13.57 -30.00 33.35
CA ASN A 33 12.18 -29.63 33.70
C ASN A 33 12.13 -28.52 34.75
N PHE A 34 12.87 -28.62 35.86
CA PHE A 34 12.85 -27.60 36.92
C PHE A 34 13.46 -26.27 36.44
N VAL A 35 14.59 -26.30 35.73
CA VAL A 35 15.19 -25.09 35.14
C VAL A 35 14.29 -24.49 34.05
N SER A 36 13.49 -25.32 33.36
CA SER A 36 12.52 -24.82 32.39
C SER A 36 11.30 -24.19 33.07
N GLU A 37 10.76 -24.76 34.14
CA GLU A 37 9.64 -24.19 34.92
C GLU A 37 10.01 -22.83 35.52
N ASP A 38 11.21 -22.70 36.09
CA ASP A 38 11.74 -21.43 36.58
C ASP A 38 11.92 -20.43 35.42
N ALA A 39 12.41 -20.88 34.26
CA ALA A 39 12.51 -20.01 33.07
C ALA A 39 11.14 -19.57 32.53
N TYR A 40 10.11 -20.43 32.58
CA TYR A 40 8.76 -20.07 32.16
C TYR A 40 8.10 -19.09 33.11
N THR A 41 8.28 -19.26 34.42
CA THR A 41 7.74 -18.30 35.41
C THR A 41 8.40 -16.93 35.29
N GLN A 42 9.72 -16.89 35.10
CA GLN A 42 10.46 -15.67 34.77
C GLN A 42 9.93 -15.00 33.49
N LEU A 43 9.68 -15.79 32.42
CA LEU A 43 9.14 -15.27 31.16
C LEU A 43 7.71 -14.74 31.33
N LEU A 44 6.88 -15.41 32.13
CA LEU A 44 5.51 -14.95 32.41
C LEU A 44 5.51 -13.62 33.17
N GLU A 45 6.42 -13.45 34.12
CA GLU A 45 6.61 -12.18 34.84
C GLU A 45 7.07 -11.07 33.90
N ASP A 46 8.03 -11.37 33.02
CA ASP A 46 8.52 -10.44 31.98
C ASP A 46 7.40 -10.04 31.02
N LEU A 47 6.61 -10.99 30.52
CA LEU A 47 5.47 -10.72 29.63
C LEU A 47 4.35 -9.92 30.32
N GLU A 48 4.10 -10.12 31.61
CA GLU A 48 3.14 -9.30 32.36
C GLU A 48 3.66 -7.87 32.50
N ALA A 49 4.94 -7.71 32.79
CA ALA A 49 5.59 -6.40 32.89
C ALA A 49 5.56 -5.66 31.55
N GLU A 50 5.94 -6.32 30.45
CA GLU A 50 5.89 -5.75 29.10
C GLU A 50 4.47 -5.39 28.68
N ASN A 51 3.46 -6.22 28.97
CA ASN A 51 2.07 -5.89 28.66
C ASN A 51 1.58 -4.65 29.42
N ARG A 52 1.98 -4.49 30.70
CA ARG A 52 1.66 -3.29 31.48
C ARG A 52 2.34 -2.07 30.88
N GLU A 53 3.61 -2.16 30.51
CA GLU A 53 4.33 -1.06 29.88
C GLU A 53 3.71 -0.66 28.54
N LEU A 54 3.37 -1.65 27.69
CA LEU A 54 2.67 -1.40 26.42
C LEU A 54 1.31 -0.74 26.66
N PHE A 55 0.56 -1.19 27.65
CA PHE A 55 -0.72 -0.59 27.98
C PHE A 55 -0.57 0.86 28.43
N ASP A 56 0.38 1.16 29.30
CA ASP A 56 0.66 2.52 29.77
C ASP A 56 1.15 3.42 28.62
N ALA A 57 1.99 2.90 27.73
CA ALA A 57 2.45 3.61 26.54
C ALA A 57 1.28 3.93 25.59
N VAL A 58 0.37 2.98 25.37
CA VAL A 58 -0.85 3.21 24.56
C VAL A 58 -1.79 4.21 25.23
N ALA A 59 -1.97 4.12 26.55
CA ALA A 59 -2.79 5.07 27.31
C ALA A 59 -2.23 6.49 27.18
N LYS A 60 -0.92 6.66 27.32
CA LYS A 60 -0.22 7.94 27.13
C LYS A 60 -0.33 8.45 25.69
N PHE A 61 -0.14 7.58 24.70
CA PHE A 61 -0.26 7.94 23.28
C PHE A 61 -1.68 8.39 22.94
N LYS A 62 -2.69 7.68 23.45
CA LYS A 62 -4.10 8.07 23.30
C LYS A 62 -4.38 9.42 23.93
N GLN A 63 -3.89 9.67 25.15
CA GLN A 63 -4.05 10.95 25.82
C GLN A 63 -3.44 12.10 25.02
N GLU A 64 -2.23 11.93 24.48
CA GLU A 64 -1.57 12.95 23.65
C GLU A 64 -2.34 13.19 22.34
N HIS A 65 -2.89 12.13 21.74
CA HIS A 65 -3.70 12.24 20.53
C HIS A 65 -5.05 12.94 20.79
N ASP A 66 -5.69 12.65 21.93
CA ASP A 66 -6.92 13.31 22.35
C ASP A 66 -6.67 14.79 22.65
N ASP A 67 -5.54 15.13 23.27
CA ASP A 67 -5.14 16.52 23.52
C ASP A 67 -4.86 17.29 22.22
N THR A 68 -4.16 16.69 21.28
CA THR A 68 -3.89 17.30 19.97
C THR A 68 -5.18 17.47 19.16
N THR A 69 -6.03 16.46 19.13
CA THR A 69 -7.36 16.53 18.50
C THR A 69 -8.22 17.61 19.15
N GLY A 70 -8.20 17.71 20.49
CA GLY A 70 -8.90 18.74 21.24
C GLY A 70 -8.40 20.15 20.93
N LYS A 71 -7.08 20.35 20.78
CA LYS A 71 -6.49 21.64 20.36
C LYS A 71 -6.94 22.03 18.96
N LEU A 72 -6.90 21.09 18.02
CA LEU A 72 -7.34 21.33 16.64
C LEU A 72 -8.84 21.65 16.61
N SER A 73 -9.66 20.85 17.30
CA SER A 73 -11.10 21.07 17.42
C SER A 73 -11.43 22.45 18.00
N ARG A 74 -10.74 22.87 19.08
CA ARG A 74 -10.89 24.24 19.62
C ARG A 74 -10.51 25.32 18.60
N ARG A 75 -9.43 25.12 17.85
CA ARG A 75 -9.01 26.08 16.81
C ARG A 75 -10.04 26.15 15.68
N VAL A 76 -10.62 25.03 15.27
CA VAL A 76 -11.70 24.99 14.28
C VAL A 76 -12.90 25.79 14.79
N VAL A 77 -13.36 25.54 16.02
CA VAL A 77 -14.49 26.29 16.62
C VAL A 77 -14.19 27.79 16.73
N GLU A 78 -12.97 28.17 17.09
CA GLU A 78 -12.57 29.58 17.15
C GLU A 78 -12.55 30.24 15.76
N LEU A 79 -12.05 29.54 14.74
CA LEU A 79 -12.07 30.00 13.36
C LEU A 79 -13.51 30.13 12.82
N GLU A 80 -14.38 29.16 13.13
CA GLU A 80 -15.81 29.22 12.79
C GLU A 80 -16.48 30.43 13.45
N ASN A 81 -16.17 30.70 14.73
CA ASN A 81 -16.67 31.87 15.44
C ASN A 81 -16.15 33.19 14.83
N GLN A 82 -14.88 33.26 14.45
CA GLN A 82 -14.34 34.43 13.75
C GLN A 82 -15.02 34.64 12.41
N MET A 83 -15.15 33.59 11.61
CA MET A 83 -15.82 33.66 10.31
C MET A 83 -17.27 34.12 10.47
N LYS A 84 -17.97 33.61 11.50
CA LYS A 84 -19.31 34.05 11.84
C LYS A 84 -19.34 35.55 12.18
N LYS A 85 -18.43 36.05 13.02
CA LYS A 85 -18.32 37.49 13.35
C LYS A 85 -18.07 38.37 12.13
N TRP A 86 -17.21 37.96 11.21
CA TRP A 86 -16.94 38.69 9.96
C TRP A 86 -18.10 38.60 8.97
N SER A 87 -18.80 37.46 8.92
CA SER A 87 -19.99 37.29 8.07
C SER A 87 -21.23 38.03 8.61
N GLU A 88 -21.30 38.21 9.92
CA GLU A 88 -22.37 38.94 10.61
C GLU A 88 -22.10 40.44 10.67
N GLN A 89 -20.86 40.91 10.41
CA GLN A 89 -20.61 42.31 10.09
C GLN A 89 -21.41 42.62 8.83
N PRO A 90 -22.57 43.29 8.95
CA PRO A 90 -23.35 43.64 7.78
C PRO A 90 -22.44 44.54 6.97
N SER A 91 -22.32 44.26 5.68
CA SER A 91 -21.87 45.24 4.71
C SER A 91 -22.87 46.40 4.69
N ALA A 92 -22.96 47.18 5.77
CA ALA A 92 -23.80 48.37 5.90
C ALA A 92 -23.28 49.54 5.05
N VAL A 93 -22.23 49.32 4.27
CA VAL A 93 -21.69 50.25 3.28
C VAL A 93 -22.09 49.86 1.84
N ALA A 94 -22.84 48.76 1.64
CA ALA A 94 -23.37 48.38 0.32
C ALA A 94 -24.78 48.94 0.02
N MET A 95 -25.23 49.97 0.77
CA MET A 95 -26.49 50.67 0.55
C MET A 95 -26.31 52.19 0.39
N ASP A 96 -25.40 52.66 -0.47
CA ASP A 96 -25.54 54.01 -1.07
C ASP A 96 -24.69 54.27 -2.33
N SER A 97 -24.68 53.35 -3.30
CA SER A 97 -24.03 53.62 -4.60
C SER A 97 -24.70 52.88 -5.74
N ARG A 98 -25.93 53.30 -6.05
CA ARG A 98 -26.59 53.02 -7.33
C ARG A 98 -26.58 54.30 -8.17
N PRO A 99 -26.02 54.30 -9.40
CA PRO A 99 -26.51 55.15 -10.46
C PRO A 99 -27.44 54.35 -11.41
N PRO A 100 -28.30 55.06 -12.17
CA PRO A 100 -29.46 54.49 -12.84
C PRO A 100 -29.15 53.85 -14.20
N VAL A 101 -30.08 52.97 -14.57
CA VAL A 101 -30.17 52.16 -15.78
C VAL A 101 -30.23 53.02 -17.06
N LEU A 102 -29.51 52.64 -18.12
CA LEU A 102 -29.91 52.90 -19.50
C LEU A 102 -29.65 51.66 -20.39
N HIS A 103 -30.78 51.07 -20.79
CA HIS A 103 -31.05 50.40 -22.06
C HIS A 103 -30.80 48.88 -22.15
N SER A 104 -31.90 48.14 -21.97
CA SER A 104 -32.23 46.97 -22.80
C SER A 104 -33.54 47.30 -23.52
N PRO A 105 -33.66 47.16 -24.85
CA PRO A 105 -34.92 47.38 -25.53
C PRO A 105 -35.86 46.18 -25.32
N SER A 106 -37.05 46.54 -24.88
CA SER A 106 -38.33 45.82 -24.93
C SER A 106 -38.49 44.96 -26.19
N ILE A 107 -38.95 43.71 -26.01
CA ILE A 107 -40.30 43.33 -26.42
C ILE A 107 -40.91 42.49 -25.29
N ALA A 108 -41.72 43.14 -24.48
CA ALA A 108 -42.80 42.47 -23.77
C ALA A 108 -43.90 42.15 -24.79
N ALA A 109 -44.33 40.89 -24.86
CA ALA A 109 -45.73 40.49 -24.75
C ALA A 109 -45.92 39.02 -25.12
N LEU A 110 -46.82 38.37 -24.36
CA LEU A 110 -47.43 37.06 -24.56
C LEU A 110 -46.55 35.90 -24.05
N GLU A 111 -46.98 34.99 -23.20
CA GLU A 111 -48.18 34.76 -22.39
C GLU A 111 -47.87 33.45 -21.66
N SER A 112 -48.20 33.38 -20.37
CA SER A 112 -48.77 32.21 -19.70
C SER A 112 -48.18 30.79 -19.89
N ALA A 113 -47.88 30.19 -18.73
CA ALA A 113 -48.02 28.76 -18.41
C ALA A 113 -46.82 27.82 -18.63
N THR A 114 -46.15 27.49 -17.52
CA THR A 114 -45.65 26.13 -17.22
C THR A 114 -46.88 25.20 -17.12
N PRO A 115 -46.88 23.96 -17.67
CA PRO A 115 -46.10 22.84 -17.13
C PRO A 115 -45.60 21.86 -18.22
N GLN A 116 -45.36 20.57 -17.87
CA GLN A 116 -44.86 19.41 -18.66
C GLN A 116 -43.34 19.19 -18.47
N ILE A 117 -42.81 18.28 -17.63
CA ILE A 117 -43.07 16.85 -17.37
C ILE A 117 -43.01 15.97 -18.63
N PHE A 118 -41.89 15.24 -18.71
CA PHE A 118 -41.61 13.97 -19.40
C PHE A 118 -41.53 13.90 -20.93
N GLN A 119 -40.73 12.87 -21.32
CA GLN A 119 -40.86 12.07 -22.54
C GLN A 119 -40.11 12.66 -23.75
N GLN A 120 -39.32 11.95 -24.55
CA GLN A 120 -38.77 10.59 -24.63
C GLN A 120 -38.08 10.55 -26.01
N SER A 121 -37.20 9.57 -26.21
CA SER A 121 -37.10 8.80 -27.47
C SER A 121 -36.71 9.57 -28.75
N SER A 122 -35.46 9.44 -29.19
CA SER A 122 -34.99 8.39 -30.10
C SER A 122 -35.17 8.75 -31.59
N LEU A 123 -34.02 8.83 -32.28
CA LEU A 123 -33.70 8.28 -33.63
C LEU A 123 -34.58 8.75 -34.81
N PRO A 124 -34.05 8.94 -36.05
CA PRO A 124 -33.54 7.77 -36.78
C PRO A 124 -32.60 8.01 -38.01
N ILE A 125 -32.15 6.88 -38.60
CA ILE A 125 -31.99 6.64 -40.07
C ILE A 125 -30.75 7.30 -40.71
N SER A 126 -29.88 6.64 -41.47
CA SER A 126 -29.98 5.41 -42.27
C SER A 126 -28.56 4.97 -42.70
N ASP A 127 -28.20 3.69 -42.63
CA ASP A 127 -28.23 2.71 -43.76
C ASP A 127 -26.78 2.55 -44.31
N GLU A 128 -26.19 1.37 -44.52
CA GLU A 128 -26.74 0.07 -44.88
C GLU A 128 -25.69 -1.05 -44.65
N GLY A 129 -26.15 -2.26 -44.31
CA GLY A 129 -25.54 -3.54 -44.75
C GLY A 129 -24.41 -4.14 -43.90
N ARG A 130 -24.66 -4.79 -42.75
CA ARG A 130 -25.09 -6.20 -42.59
C ARG A 130 -23.94 -7.24 -42.77
N ASP A 131 -23.52 -7.79 -41.63
CA ASP A 131 -22.74 -9.03 -41.50
C ASP A 131 -23.46 -10.24 -42.15
N PRO A 132 -22.79 -11.37 -42.47
CA PRO A 132 -22.53 -12.36 -41.41
C PRO A 132 -21.33 -13.32 -41.61
N ALA A 133 -21.01 -14.04 -40.54
CA ALA A 133 -20.57 -15.45 -40.50
C ALA A 133 -19.06 -15.77 -40.29
N VAL A 134 -18.77 -16.19 -39.06
CA VAL A 134 -18.12 -17.45 -38.62
C VAL A 134 -17.05 -18.12 -39.52
N THR A 135 -15.93 -18.45 -38.86
CA THR A 135 -15.07 -19.65 -38.99
C THR A 135 -13.63 -19.47 -39.48
N SER A 136 -12.72 -19.81 -38.57
CA SER A 136 -11.39 -20.44 -38.67
C SER A 136 -10.74 -20.68 -40.04
N ALA A 137 -9.48 -20.25 -40.19
CA ALA A 137 -8.30 -21.11 -40.39
C ALA A 137 -7.06 -20.30 -40.77
N GLU A 138 -5.93 -20.68 -40.16
CA GLU A 138 -4.53 -20.59 -40.60
C GLU A 138 -4.14 -19.75 -41.84
N SER A 139 -3.13 -18.90 -41.65
CA SER A 139 -1.89 -19.04 -42.43
C SER A 139 -0.72 -18.35 -41.74
N GLU A 140 0.25 -19.18 -41.39
CA GLU A 140 1.59 -18.83 -40.94
C GLU A 140 2.44 -18.23 -42.08
N SER A 141 3.41 -17.41 -41.66
CA SER A 141 4.80 -17.35 -42.15
C SER A 141 5.10 -16.95 -43.62
N ARG A 142 5.87 -15.87 -43.78
CA ARG A 142 7.30 -16.00 -44.15
C ARG A 142 8.14 -14.73 -43.95
N SER A 143 9.13 -14.88 -43.08
CA SER A 143 10.53 -14.46 -43.14
C SER A 143 10.96 -13.19 -43.90
N GLY A 144 11.73 -12.38 -43.17
CA GLY A 144 12.90 -11.67 -43.67
C GLY A 144 14.02 -11.72 -42.63
N SER A 145 14.73 -12.85 -42.56
CA SER A 145 16.00 -12.98 -41.84
C SER A 145 17.14 -12.44 -42.72
N LEU A 146 18.06 -11.68 -42.14
CA LEU A 146 19.48 -11.83 -42.42
C LEU A 146 20.26 -11.58 -41.13
N ASP A 147 20.77 -12.68 -40.58
CA ASP A 147 21.85 -12.76 -39.60
C ASP A 147 23.11 -12.08 -40.13
N VAL A 148 23.79 -11.32 -39.27
CA VAL A 148 25.25 -11.45 -39.10
C VAL A 148 25.57 -11.25 -37.61
N GLU A 149 25.80 -12.38 -36.97
CA GLU A 149 26.88 -12.71 -36.03
C GLU A 149 27.64 -11.55 -35.33
N THR A 150 27.50 -11.55 -34.00
CA THR A 150 28.47 -11.18 -32.95
C THR A 150 29.85 -10.70 -33.39
N VAL A 151 30.29 -9.55 -32.86
CA VAL A 151 31.54 -9.36 -32.08
C VAL A 151 31.57 -7.90 -31.57
N ASP A 152 31.65 -7.77 -30.24
CA ASP A 152 32.33 -6.72 -29.48
C ASP A 152 31.94 -5.24 -29.72
N GLU A 153 31.01 -4.73 -28.91
CA GLU A 153 30.82 -3.29 -28.70
C GLU A 153 31.07 -2.94 -27.23
N GLN A 154 32.33 -2.64 -26.94
CA GLN A 154 32.72 -1.69 -25.93
C GLN A 154 32.38 -0.29 -26.46
N SER A 155 31.24 0.28 -26.05
CA SER A 155 30.95 1.73 -26.13
C SER A 155 29.82 2.13 -25.20
N GLU A 156 30.12 3.11 -24.36
CA GLU A 156 29.20 3.88 -23.55
C GLU A 156 28.00 4.40 -24.35
N GLU A 157 26.79 4.06 -23.92
CA GLU A 157 25.64 4.96 -23.97
C GLU A 157 24.80 4.80 -22.69
N PRO A 158 24.24 5.90 -22.18
CA PRO A 158 23.67 5.95 -20.84
C PRO A 158 22.38 5.15 -20.85
N ILE A 159 22.38 4.05 -20.10
CA ILE A 159 21.18 3.29 -19.81
C ILE A 159 20.27 4.26 -19.05
N VAL A 160 19.26 4.80 -19.74
CA VAL A 160 18.20 5.60 -19.15
C VAL A 160 17.65 4.74 -18.02
N PRO A 161 17.88 5.09 -16.74
CA PRO A 161 17.46 4.21 -15.67
C PRO A 161 15.94 4.16 -15.78
N GLU A 162 15.41 2.96 -16.07
CA GLU A 162 13.99 2.70 -15.98
C GLU A 162 13.53 3.28 -14.64
N ILE A 163 12.51 4.12 -14.70
CA ILE A 163 11.99 4.99 -13.63
C ILE A 163 11.35 4.10 -12.55
N THR A 164 12.13 3.21 -11.98
CA THR A 164 11.68 2.27 -10.98
C THR A 164 11.77 2.94 -9.61
N ILE A 165 10.76 2.71 -8.79
CA ILE A 165 10.67 3.34 -7.47
C ILE A 165 11.80 2.83 -6.57
N ARG A 166 12.23 1.58 -6.77
CA ARG A 166 13.44 1.04 -6.16
C ARG A 166 14.72 1.80 -6.55
N GLY A 167 14.87 2.18 -7.81
CA GLY A 167 16.06 2.91 -8.29
C GLY A 167 16.16 4.34 -7.77
N ARG A 168 15.02 4.99 -7.48
CA ARG A 168 14.99 6.37 -6.95
C ARG A 168 15.17 6.46 -5.44
N TYR A 169 14.78 5.43 -4.71
CA TYR A 169 14.82 5.42 -3.24
C TYR A 169 15.50 4.16 -2.66
N PRO A 170 16.75 3.85 -3.08
CA PRO A 170 17.44 2.64 -2.62
C PRO A 170 17.76 2.69 -1.12
N GLU A 171 18.26 3.83 -0.62
CA GLU A 171 18.59 3.98 0.81
C GLU A 171 17.37 3.84 1.72
N LEU A 172 16.20 4.32 1.28
CA LEU A 172 14.96 4.21 2.04
C LEU A 172 14.55 2.76 2.23
N LEU A 173 14.57 1.98 1.15
CA LEU A 173 14.22 0.56 1.15
C LEU A 173 15.22 -0.26 1.95
N GLU A 174 16.52 0.01 1.83
CA GLU A 174 17.53 -0.64 2.65
C GLU A 174 17.31 -0.42 4.15
N LEU A 175 16.96 0.81 4.56
CA LEU A 175 16.69 1.12 5.96
C LEU A 175 15.44 0.38 6.46
N HIS A 176 14.43 0.22 5.61
CA HIS A 176 13.24 -0.58 5.90
C HIS A 176 13.55 -2.07 6.00
N ASP A 177 14.36 -2.61 5.08
CA ASP A 177 14.76 -4.03 5.09
C ASP A 177 15.65 -4.37 6.29
N LYS A 178 16.40 -3.38 6.79
CA LYS A 178 17.13 -3.43 8.08
C LYS A 178 16.19 -3.36 9.30
N GLY A 179 14.87 -3.27 9.12
CA GLY A 179 13.87 -3.27 10.17
C GLY A 179 13.68 -1.94 10.90
N LYS A 180 14.17 -0.82 10.35
CA LYS A 180 14.01 0.50 10.99
C LYS A 180 12.56 0.98 10.88
N SER A 181 12.11 1.70 11.91
CA SER A 181 10.74 2.23 11.91
C SER A 181 10.57 3.31 10.85
N ILE A 182 9.34 3.46 10.33
CA ILE A 182 8.99 4.46 9.32
C ILE A 182 9.41 5.88 9.76
N GLU A 183 9.33 6.17 11.06
CA GLU A 183 9.71 7.45 11.65
C GLU A 183 11.23 7.66 11.67
N GLN A 184 12.00 6.60 11.92
CA GLN A 184 13.46 6.65 11.82
C GLN A 184 13.92 6.82 10.37
N ILE A 185 13.24 6.15 9.43
CA ILE A 185 13.50 6.29 7.99
C ILE A 185 13.21 7.72 7.55
N ALA A 186 12.04 8.26 7.89
CA ALA A 186 11.65 9.64 7.62
C ALA A 186 12.68 10.65 8.14
N LYS A 187 13.16 10.45 9.37
CA LYS A 187 14.20 11.30 9.97
C LYS A 187 15.56 11.17 9.26
N ALA A 188 15.93 9.96 8.82
CA ALA A 188 17.21 9.69 8.17
C ALA A 188 17.25 10.20 6.73
N THR A 189 16.14 10.08 5.99
CA THR A 189 16.02 10.52 4.58
C THR A 189 15.51 11.95 4.43
N GLY A 190 15.10 12.60 5.52
CA GLY A 190 14.55 13.95 5.51
C GLY A 190 13.16 14.07 4.87
N MET A 191 12.41 12.97 4.80
CA MET A 191 11.09 12.88 4.17
C MET A 191 9.96 12.85 5.21
N ASN A 192 8.74 13.16 4.79
CA ASN A 192 7.57 13.03 5.67
C ASN A 192 7.21 11.54 5.88
N LYS A 193 6.68 11.18 7.05
CA LYS A 193 6.20 9.81 7.36
C LYS A 193 5.22 9.27 6.30
N GLY A 194 4.35 10.14 5.78
CA GLY A 194 3.41 9.80 4.71
C GLY A 194 4.08 9.51 3.37
N GLU A 195 5.13 10.24 3.01
CA GLU A 195 5.90 10.00 1.78
C GLU A 195 6.66 8.68 1.85
N VAL A 196 7.30 8.39 3.00
CA VAL A 196 7.99 7.12 3.23
C VAL A 196 7.01 5.94 3.09
N GLN A 197 5.81 6.05 3.68
CA GLN A 197 4.78 5.03 3.57
C GLN A 197 4.28 4.86 2.13
N LEU A 198 4.09 5.96 1.39
CA LEU A 198 3.67 5.92 -0.01
C LEU A 198 4.73 5.25 -0.90
N ILE A 199 6.01 5.60 -0.71
CA ILE A 199 7.13 5.00 -1.45
C ILE A 199 7.20 3.51 -1.19
N LEU A 200 7.07 3.06 0.06
CA LEU A 200 7.04 1.65 0.43
C LEU A 200 5.87 0.89 -0.22
N GLN A 201 4.67 1.48 -0.20
CA GLN A 201 3.50 0.90 -0.85
C GLN A 201 3.68 0.79 -2.37
N LEU A 202 4.24 1.83 -2.99
CA LEU A 202 4.46 1.88 -4.41
C LEU A 202 5.55 0.88 -4.85
N ALA A 203 6.65 0.78 -4.09
CA ALA A 203 7.69 -0.23 -4.31
C ALA A 203 7.15 -1.67 -4.20
N ARG A 204 6.25 -1.94 -3.24
CA ARG A 204 5.57 -3.24 -3.12
C ARG A 204 4.61 -3.51 -4.28
N ARG A 205 3.95 -2.48 -4.82
CA ARG A 205 3.07 -2.61 -5.98
C ARG A 205 3.87 -2.86 -7.26
N GLU A 206 4.99 -2.19 -7.41
CA GLU A 206 5.94 -2.37 -8.51
C GLU A 206 6.49 -3.81 -8.54
N GLU A 207 6.91 -4.35 -7.40
CA GLU A 207 7.40 -5.74 -7.31
C GLU A 207 6.35 -6.76 -7.78
N ARG A 208 5.05 -6.51 -7.54
CA ARG A 208 3.97 -7.38 -8.04
C ARG A 208 3.65 -7.19 -9.52
N GLN A 209 4.08 -6.09 -10.12
CA GLN A 209 3.87 -5.78 -11.53
C GLN A 209 5.06 -6.22 -12.40
N HIS A 210 6.24 -6.32 -11.79
CA HIS A 210 7.49 -6.72 -12.45
C HIS A 210 7.93 -8.16 -12.12
N ALA A 211 7.18 -8.91 -11.29
CA ALA A 211 7.37 -10.34 -11.03
C ALA A 211 6.39 -11.19 -11.85
#